data_AF-A0A7H4P2C1-F1
#
_entry.id   AF-A0A7H4P2C1-F1
#
_cell.length_a   1.000
_cell.length_b   1.000
_cell.length_c   1.000
_cell.angle_alpha   90.00
_cell.angle_beta   90.00
_cell.angle_gamma   90.00
#
_symmetry.space_group_name_H-M   'P 1'
#
loop_
_entity.id
_entity.type
_entity.pdbx_description
1 polymer ?
#
loop_
_entity_poly.entity_id
_entity_poly.type
_entity_poly.pdbx_seq_one_letter_code
_entity_poly.pdbx_strand_id
1 'polypeptide(L)'
;MTTGSSRGTGNETNYVMQKFARGVLNTNNVDCCARVCHGPSVAGLQLALGNGAMSNSISDIENSKCLLVFGYNCADSHPIVARRVIKARENGAKNHRLRPAPYRNRAHRRSSSAAQ
;
A
#
# COMPACT_ATOMS: atom_id res chain seq x y z
N MET A 1 -23.12 -1.73 -14.01
CA MET A 1 -22.16 -1.23 -13.00
C MET A 1 -21.13 -0.39 -13.73
N THR A 2 -21.00 0.89 -13.37
CA THR A 2 -19.99 1.77 -13.98
C THR A 2 -18.69 1.61 -13.21
N THR A 3 -17.65 1.08 -13.85
CA THR A 3 -16.39 0.74 -13.17
C THR A 3 -15.37 1.87 -13.33
N GLY A 4 -14.73 2.26 -12.23
CA GLY A 4 -13.51 3.06 -12.23
C GLY A 4 -12.28 2.19 -12.51
N SER A 5 -11.21 2.78 -13.06
CA SER A 5 -9.94 2.10 -13.36
C SER A 5 -8.83 2.66 -12.48
N SER A 6 -8.14 1.81 -11.73
CA SER A 6 -6.94 2.18 -10.94
C SER A 6 -5.63 2.03 -11.73
N ARG A 7 -5.72 2.04 -13.07
CA ARG A 7 -4.58 1.88 -13.98
C ARG A 7 -4.31 3.20 -14.71
N GLY A 8 -3.70 3.14 -15.90
CA GLY A 8 -3.17 4.30 -16.62
C GLY A 8 -4.20 5.29 -17.17
N THR A 9 -5.49 5.17 -16.87
CA THR A 9 -6.52 6.10 -17.34
C THR A 9 -6.46 7.47 -16.65
N GLY A 10 -5.76 7.57 -15.52
CA GLY A 10 -5.66 8.82 -14.75
C GLY A 10 -6.84 9.05 -13.81
N ASN A 11 -6.74 10.14 -13.05
CA ASN A 11 -7.75 10.52 -12.05
C ASN A 11 -8.98 11.15 -12.72
N GLU A 12 -8.74 11.86 -13.82
CA GLU A 12 -9.70 12.61 -14.62
C GLU A 12 -10.80 11.69 -15.14
N THR A 13 -10.44 10.56 -15.74
CA THR A 13 -11.42 9.60 -16.28
C THR A 13 -12.29 9.00 -15.17
N ASN A 14 -11.72 8.71 -14.00
CA ASN A 14 -12.50 8.22 -12.85
C ASN A 14 -13.47 9.29 -12.33
N TYR A 15 -13.03 10.55 -12.27
CA TYR A 15 -13.88 11.67 -11.88
C TYR A 15 -15.04 11.90 -12.87
N VAL A 16 -14.76 11.83 -14.18
CA VAL A 16 -15.79 11.93 -15.21
C VAL A 16 -16.76 10.76 -15.14
N MET A 17 -16.26 9.53 -14.98
CA MET A 17 -17.11 8.33 -14.93
C MET A 17 -18.08 8.38 -13.75
N GLN A 18 -17.62 8.77 -12.56
CA GLN A 18 -18.48 8.87 -11.39
C GLN A 18 -19.51 9.99 -11.53
N LYS A 19 -19.13 11.12 -12.16
CA LYS A 19 -20.03 12.25 -12.42
C LYS A 19 -21.10 11.88 -13.44
N PHE A 20 -20.72 11.15 -14.49
CA PHE A 20 -21.65 10.65 -15.51
C PHE A 20 -22.66 9.66 -14.90
N ALA A 21 -22.19 8.68 -14.12
CA ALA A 21 -23.07 7.70 -13.49
C ALA A 21 -24.10 8.37 -12.55
N ARG A 22 -23.66 9.32 -11.73
CA ARG A 22 -24.54 9.99 -10.75
C ARG A 22 -25.41 11.07 -11.38
N GLY A 23 -24.88 11.87 -12.30
CA GLY A 23 -25.56 13.02 -12.87
C GLY A 23 -26.37 12.74 -14.13
N VAL A 24 -25.98 11.74 -14.93
CA VAL A 24 -26.68 11.40 -16.20
C VAL A 24 -27.50 10.13 -16.04
N LEU A 25 -26.90 9.08 -15.48
CA LEU A 25 -27.57 7.79 -15.28
C LEU A 25 -28.37 7.70 -13.98
N ASN A 26 -28.30 8.74 -13.12
CA ASN A 26 -28.97 8.79 -11.81
C ASN A 26 -28.73 7.53 -10.95
N THR A 27 -27.49 7.01 -10.97
CA THR A 27 -27.11 5.83 -10.19
C THR A 27 -25.82 6.06 -9.41
N ASN A 28 -25.78 5.54 -8.19
CA ASN A 28 -24.58 5.53 -7.34
C ASN A 28 -23.72 4.28 -7.54
N ASN A 29 -24.05 3.44 -8.53
CA ASN A 29 -23.37 2.17 -8.81
C ASN A 29 -22.00 2.36 -9.49
N VAL A 30 -21.08 3.04 -8.79
CA VAL A 30 -19.70 3.31 -9.20
C VAL A 30 -18.74 2.63 -8.22
N ASP A 31 -17.87 1.78 -8.74
CA ASP A 31 -16.93 1.01 -7.93
C ASP A 31 -15.60 0.79 -8.65
N CYS A 32 -14.54 0.46 -7.90
CA CYS A 32 -13.23 0.13 -8.48
C CYS A 32 -12.53 -0.98 -7.68
N CYS A 33 -11.41 -1.48 -8.20
CA CYS A 33 -10.66 -2.57 -7.56
C CYS A 33 -10.14 -2.25 -6.15
N ALA A 34 -10.12 -0.97 -5.76
CA ALA A 34 -9.82 -0.57 -4.38
C ALA A 34 -10.76 -1.20 -3.36
N ARG A 35 -12.00 -1.58 -3.74
CA ARG A 35 -12.92 -2.32 -2.85
C ARG A 35 -12.28 -3.59 -2.32
N VAL A 36 -11.67 -4.39 -3.19
CA VAL A 36 -11.11 -5.69 -2.85
C VAL A 36 -9.76 -5.53 -2.13
N CYS A 37 -8.95 -4.57 -2.57
CA CYS A 37 -7.57 -4.44 -2.08
C CYS A 37 -7.43 -3.56 -0.82
N HIS A 38 -8.24 -2.50 -0.71
CA HIS A 38 -8.09 -1.45 0.30
C HIS A 38 -9.40 -1.11 1.04
N GLY A 39 -10.54 -1.68 0.64
CA GLY A 39 -11.83 -1.46 1.32
C GLY A 39 -11.77 -1.72 2.82
N PRO A 40 -11.23 -2.86 3.29
CA PRO A 40 -11.10 -3.15 4.72
C PRO A 40 -10.17 -2.17 5.45
N SER A 41 -9.05 -1.77 4.84
CA SER A 41 -8.13 -0.81 5.46
C SER A 41 -8.74 0.58 5.58
N VAL A 42 -9.49 1.02 4.57
CA VAL A 42 -10.19 2.32 4.61
C VAL A 42 -11.22 2.31 5.74
N ALA A 43 -12.03 1.25 5.86
CA ALA A 43 -13.02 1.15 6.92
C ALA A 43 -12.38 1.15 8.33
N GLY A 44 -11.32 0.34 8.53
CA GLY A 44 -10.65 0.24 9.82
C GLY A 44 -9.92 1.53 10.23
N LEU A 45 -9.15 2.14 9.30
CA LEU A 45 -8.42 3.38 9.58
C LEU A 45 -9.34 4.60 9.69
N GLN A 46 -10.46 4.63 8.96
CA GLN A 46 -11.47 5.68 9.12
C GLN A 46 -12.04 5.70 10.54
N LEU A 47 -12.29 4.52 11.13
CA LEU A 47 -12.77 4.41 12.50
C LEU A 47 -11.69 4.76 13.54
N ALA A 48 -10.44 4.37 13.30
CA ALA A 48 -9.35 4.56 14.26
C ALA A 48 -8.72 5.97 14.21
N LEU A 49 -8.54 6.55 13.03
CA LEU A 49 -7.78 7.78 12.79
C LEU A 49 -8.57 8.86 12.03
N GLY A 50 -9.79 8.57 11.59
CA GLY A 50 -10.61 9.51 10.81
C GLY A 50 -10.23 9.64 9.33
N ASN A 51 -9.25 8.88 8.85
CA ASN A 51 -8.84 8.84 7.43
C ASN A 51 -8.35 7.44 7.03
N GLY A 52 -8.82 6.94 5.88
CA GLY A 52 -8.43 5.65 5.29
C GLY A 52 -7.09 5.64 4.53
N ALA A 53 -6.43 6.78 4.38
CA ALA A 53 -5.16 6.91 3.66
C ALA A 53 -3.95 6.46 4.50
N MET A 54 -2.79 6.35 3.86
CA MET A 54 -1.52 6.16 4.56
C MET A 54 -1.24 7.38 5.45
N SER A 55 -0.90 7.15 6.73
CA SER A 55 -0.71 8.21 7.72
C SER A 55 0.55 9.05 7.52
N ASN A 56 1.58 8.47 6.89
CA ASN A 56 2.89 9.09 6.70
C ASN A 56 3.33 8.97 5.25
N SER A 57 4.31 9.78 4.85
CA SER A 57 4.84 9.72 3.50
C SER A 57 5.75 8.52 3.31
N ILE A 58 5.81 8.01 2.08
CA ILE A 58 6.73 6.90 1.73
C ILE A 58 8.20 7.30 2.00
N SER A 59 8.54 8.59 2.03
CA SER A 59 9.89 9.10 2.31
C SER A 59 10.28 8.93 3.78
N ASP A 60 9.30 9.01 4.68
CA ASP A 60 9.52 8.95 6.12
C ASP A 60 9.93 7.55 6.59
N ILE A 61 9.74 6.54 5.74
CA ILE A 61 10.21 5.17 5.96
C ILE A 61 11.73 5.15 6.19
N GLU A 62 12.50 5.95 5.44
CA GLU A 62 13.98 5.99 5.54
C GLU A 62 14.47 6.53 6.90
N ASN A 63 13.64 7.34 7.58
CA ASN A 63 13.94 7.99 8.86
C ASN A 63 13.41 7.22 10.08
N SER A 64 12.70 6.11 9.86
CA SER A 64 12.06 5.34 10.92
C SER A 64 13.09 4.56 11.73
N LYS A 65 13.06 4.66 13.07
CA LYS A 65 13.97 3.90 13.96
C LYS A 65 13.57 2.42 14.11
N CYS A 66 12.31 2.10 13.88
CA CYS A 66 11.78 0.75 13.93
C CYS A 66 10.68 0.60 12.87
N LEU A 67 10.75 -0.48 12.10
CA LEU A 67 9.81 -0.85 11.06
C LEU A 67 9.14 -2.17 11.42
N LEU A 68 7.82 -2.18 11.51
CA LEU A 68 7.01 -3.38 11.64
C LEU A 68 6.29 -3.66 10.32
N VAL A 69 6.78 -4.63 9.56
CA VAL A 69 6.17 -5.06 8.30
C VAL A 69 5.21 -6.21 8.60
N PHE A 70 3.92 -5.88 8.70
CA PHE A 70 2.85 -6.85 9.00
C PHE A 70 2.08 -7.23 7.72
N GLY A 71 1.99 -8.52 7.40
CA GLY A 71 1.19 -9.02 6.27
C GLY A 71 1.64 -8.57 4.87
N TYR A 72 2.67 -7.73 4.74
CA TYR A 72 3.01 -7.01 3.49
C TYR A 72 4.36 -7.42 2.86
N ASN A 73 4.41 -7.46 1.51
CA ASN A 73 5.59 -7.87 0.74
C ASN A 73 6.19 -6.69 -0.02
N CYS A 74 6.98 -5.86 0.64
CA CYS A 74 7.55 -4.70 -0.04
C CYS A 74 8.46 -5.07 -1.22
N ALA A 75 9.27 -6.14 -1.15
CA ALA A 75 10.28 -6.38 -2.20
C ALA A 75 9.69 -6.82 -3.54
N ASP A 76 8.68 -7.68 -3.52
CA ASP A 76 8.04 -8.15 -4.76
C ASP A 76 6.90 -7.21 -5.20
N SER A 77 6.13 -6.64 -4.27
CA SER A 77 4.96 -5.84 -4.63
C SER A 77 5.32 -4.38 -4.93
N HIS A 78 6.31 -3.80 -4.25
CA HIS A 78 6.67 -2.38 -4.39
C HIS A 78 8.20 -2.17 -4.24
N PRO A 79 9.02 -2.55 -5.24
CA PRO A 79 10.47 -2.56 -5.14
C PRO A 79 11.10 -1.24 -4.69
N ILE A 80 10.50 -0.09 -5.07
CA ILE A 80 10.98 1.23 -4.64
C ILE A 80 10.76 1.46 -3.15
N VAL A 81 9.62 1.03 -2.60
CA VAL A 81 9.36 1.07 -1.15
C VAL A 81 10.33 0.15 -0.42
N ALA A 82 10.64 -1.02 -0.98
CA ALA A 82 11.63 -1.92 -0.40
C ALA A 82 13.03 -1.31 -0.30
N ARG A 83 13.44 -0.51 -1.30
CA ARG A 83 14.71 0.23 -1.23
C ARG A 83 14.74 1.19 -0.03
N ARG A 84 13.63 1.85 0.27
CA ARG A 84 13.53 2.75 1.44
C ARG A 84 13.60 2.00 2.77
N VAL A 85 12.98 0.81 2.83
CA VAL A 85 13.10 -0.09 3.99
C VAL A 85 14.54 -0.58 4.19
N ILE A 86 15.29 -0.81 3.11
CA ILE A 86 16.71 -1.18 3.17
C ILE A 86 17.54 -0.01 3.71
N LYS A 87 17.36 1.19 3.17
CA LYS A 87 18.03 2.40 3.69
C LYS A 87 17.75 2.66 5.16
N ALA A 88 16.50 2.49 5.60
CA ALA A 88 16.16 2.63 7.02
C ALA A 88 16.99 1.67 7.89
N ARG A 89 17.16 0.43 7.44
CA ARG A 89 18.01 -0.56 8.12
C ARG A 89 19.49 -0.15 8.13
N GLU A 90 20.00 0.41 7.02
CA GLU A 90 21.37 0.96 6.93
C GLU A 90 21.56 2.13 7.90
N ASN A 91 20.53 2.94 8.11
CA ASN A 91 20.47 4.01 9.12
C ASN A 91 20.31 3.50 10.56
N GLY A 92 20.34 2.18 10.79
CA GLY A 92 20.24 1.56 12.11
C GLY A 92 18.82 1.18 12.57
N ALA A 93 17.82 1.22 11.69
CA ALA A 93 16.46 0.85 12.05
C ALA A 93 16.29 -0.65 12.33
N LYS A 94 15.57 -0.98 13.40
CA LYS A 94 15.12 -2.36 13.66
C LYS A 94 13.99 -2.72 12.69
N ASN A 95 14.03 -3.88 12.04
CA ASN A 95 13.02 -4.30 11.06
C ASN A 95 12.43 -5.66 11.43
N HIS A 96 11.17 -5.66 11.87
CA HIS A 96 10.42 -6.85 12.27
C HIS A 96 9.39 -7.20 11.18
N ARG A 97 9.40 -8.45 10.71
CA ARG A 97 8.46 -8.94 9.68
C ARG A 97 7.53 -9.99 10.27
N LEU A 98 6.23 -9.74 10.22
CA LEU A 98 5.19 -10.65 10.72
C LEU A 98 4.37 -11.17 9.54
N ARG A 99 4.69 -12.40 9.11
CA ARG A 99 4.03 -13.09 7.98
C ARG A 99 4.26 -14.61 8.04
N PRO A 100 3.27 -15.44 7.61
CA PRO A 100 3.47 -16.89 7.46
C PRO A 100 4.60 -17.28 6.49
N ALA A 101 5.36 -18.31 6.87
CA ALA A 101 6.50 -18.85 6.15
C ALA A 101 6.04 -19.79 5.02
N PRO A 102 5.86 -19.26 3.80
CA PRO A 102 6.92 -19.46 2.80
C PRO A 102 7.31 -18.19 2.02
N TYR A 103 6.68 -17.05 2.27
CA TYR A 103 6.91 -15.77 1.55
C TYR A 103 8.15 -15.02 2.06
N ARG A 104 9.29 -15.70 2.08
CA ARG A 104 10.60 -15.16 2.45
C ARG A 104 11.21 -14.45 1.23
N ASN A 105 11.31 -13.12 1.30
CA ASN A 105 11.83 -12.28 0.22
C ASN A 105 13.17 -12.80 -0.36
N ARG A 106 13.24 -13.05 -1.69
CA ARG A 106 14.48 -13.45 -2.38
C ARG A 106 15.60 -12.42 -2.17
N ALA A 107 15.28 -11.13 -2.14
CA ALA A 107 16.22 -10.04 -1.89
C ALA A 107 16.91 -10.14 -0.51
N HIS A 108 16.30 -10.83 0.46
CA HIS A 108 16.83 -10.95 1.82
C HIS A 108 17.70 -12.19 2.04
N ARG A 109 17.70 -13.17 1.12
CA ARG A 109 18.64 -14.32 1.18
C ARG A 109 20.10 -13.87 1.20
N ARG A 110 20.41 -12.75 0.54
CA ARG A 110 21.78 -12.21 0.45
C ARG A 110 22.24 -11.45 1.70
N SER A 111 21.32 -10.94 2.53
CA SER A 111 21.69 -10.11 3.69
C SER A 111 21.45 -10.77 5.05
N SER A 112 20.92 -12.00 5.08
CA SER A 112 20.92 -12.83 6.29
C SER A 112 22.17 -13.69 6.44
N SER A 113 23.01 -13.84 5.40
CA SER A 113 24.32 -14.51 5.51
C SER A 113 25.46 -13.56 5.90
N ALA A 114 25.17 -12.27 6.10
CA ALA A 114 26.14 -11.25 6.53
C ALA A 114 25.93 -10.82 8.00
N ALA A 115 25.05 -11.52 8.72
CA ALA A 115 24.76 -11.30 10.14
C ALA A 115 24.85 -12.61 10.94
N GLN A 116 25.67 -13.55 10.47
CA GLN A 116 26.24 -14.64 11.24
C GLN A 116 27.76 -14.50 11.19
#